data_AF-A0AAN5DHD0-F1
#
_entry.id   AF-A0AAN5DHD0-F1
#
_cell.length_a   1.000
_cell.length_b   1.000
_cell.length_c   1.000
_cell.angle_alpha   90.00
_cell.angle_beta   90.00
_cell.angle_gamma   90.00
#
_symmetry.space_group_name_H-M   'P 1'
#
loop_
_entity.id
_entity.type
_entity.pdbx_description
1 polymer ?
#
loop_
_entity_poly.entity_id
_entity_poly.type
_entity_poly.pdbx_seq_one_letter_code
_entity_poly.pdbx_strand_id
1 'polypeptide(L)'
;MKSALSASPIVECAVVIDCNDRIAGWAGIASVGLEHKGMFKLAPVYCSSLVQFARLSEALLPHCESIFTNPSIIIGTLSGTVGARELEPLISNSQKMERITLFSTEVESKIRGDECFAPHNSCCHFDG
;
A
#
# COMPACT_ATOMS: atom_id res chain seq x y z
N MET A 1 -0.63 36.53 2.49
CA MET A 1 -0.66 35.32 3.33
C MET A 1 -1.39 34.24 2.54
N LYS A 2 -0.70 33.27 1.95
CA LYS A 2 -1.35 32.14 1.26
C LYS A 2 -1.58 31.06 2.33
N SER A 3 -2.83 30.82 2.70
CA SER A 3 -3.15 29.68 3.57
C SER A 3 -2.85 28.40 2.79
N ALA A 4 -1.96 27.56 3.32
CA ALA A 4 -1.81 26.20 2.85
C ALA A 4 -3.12 25.47 3.18
N LEU A 5 -4.00 25.32 2.19
CA LEU A 5 -5.06 24.34 2.25
C LEU A 5 -4.35 22.98 2.31
N SER A 6 -4.35 22.38 3.48
CA SER A 6 -4.00 20.98 3.68
C SER A 6 -5.04 20.15 2.91
N ALA A 7 -4.76 19.83 1.66
CA ALA A 7 -5.53 18.83 0.92
C ALA A 7 -5.50 17.55 1.76
N SER A 8 -6.68 17.11 2.21
CA SER A 8 -6.79 15.82 2.90
C SER A 8 -6.54 14.74 1.85
N PRO A 9 -5.72 13.72 2.14
CA PRO A 9 -5.44 12.68 1.17
C PRO A 9 -6.74 12.02 0.75
N ILE A 10 -6.91 11.81 -0.56
CA ILE A 10 -8.04 11.05 -1.09
C ILE A 10 -7.75 9.58 -0.79
N VAL A 11 -8.66 8.91 -0.07
CA VAL A 11 -8.49 7.53 0.40
C VAL A 11 -9.70 6.70 0.01
N GLU A 12 -9.46 5.47 -0.43
CA GLU A 12 -10.47 4.44 -0.70
C GLU A 12 -10.00 3.10 -0.13
N CYS A 13 -10.93 2.23 0.23
CA CYS A 13 -10.60 0.91 0.77
C CYS A 13 -11.48 -0.20 0.20
N ALA A 14 -10.91 -1.40 0.14
CA ALA A 14 -11.60 -2.61 -0.31
C ALA A 14 -11.39 -3.73 0.69
N VAL A 15 -12.39 -4.60 0.80
CA VAL A 15 -12.35 -5.80 1.64
C VAL A 15 -12.75 -7.03 0.85
N VAL A 16 -12.14 -8.17 1.19
CA VAL A 16 -12.61 -9.49 0.77
C VAL A 16 -13.33 -10.10 1.96
N ILE A 17 -14.56 -10.56 1.75
CA ILE A 17 -15.36 -11.28 2.75
C ILE A 17 -15.34 -12.78 2.39
N ASP A 18 -15.10 -13.63 3.38
CA ASP A 18 -15.15 -15.09 3.21
C ASP A 18 -16.58 -15.66 3.27
N CYS A 19 -16.71 -16.98 3.12
CA CYS A 19 -18.00 -17.67 3.20
C CYS A 19 -18.65 -17.68 4.60
N ASN A 20 -17.95 -17.18 5.63
CA ASN A 20 -18.43 -17.08 6.99
C ASN A 20 -18.73 -15.62 7.39
N ASP A 21 -18.87 -14.71 6.42
CA ASP A 21 -19.07 -13.28 6.62
C ASP A 21 -17.94 -12.58 7.40
N ARG A 22 -16.71 -13.07 7.29
CA ARG A 22 -15.53 -12.49 7.95
C ARG A 22 -14.64 -11.76 6.95
N ILE A 23 -13.96 -10.72 7.41
CA ILE A 23 -12.92 -10.04 6.62
C ILE A 23 -11.74 -10.99 6.46
N ALA A 24 -11.54 -11.46 5.24
CA ALA A 24 -10.43 -12.32 4.84
C ALA A 24 -9.26 -11.54 4.22
N GLY A 25 -9.51 -10.30 3.79
CA GLY A 25 -8.48 -9.41 3.31
C GLY A 25 -8.95 -7.96 3.29
N TRP A 26 -8.00 -7.04 3.33
CA TRP A 26 -8.22 -5.61 3.34
C TRP A 26 -7.12 -4.91 2.53
N ALA A 27 -7.49 -3.91 1.75
CA ALA A 27 -6.56 -3.02 1.08
C ALA A 27 -7.03 -1.57 1.18
N GLY A 28 -6.07 -0.66 1.25
CA GLY A 28 -6.29 0.78 1.20
C GLY A 28 -5.46 1.40 0.08
N ILE A 29 -6.04 2.38 -0.60
CA ILE A 29 -5.34 3.21 -1.58
C ILE A 29 -5.49 4.68 -1.21
N ALA A 30 -4.40 5.43 -1.30
CA ALA A 30 -4.39 6.84 -0.97
C ALA A 30 -3.57 7.66 -1.96
N SER A 31 -3.96 8.92 -2.19
CA SER A 31 -3.10 9.86 -2.90
C SER A 31 -1.80 10.07 -2.11
N VAL A 32 -0.68 10.13 -2.83
CA VAL A 32 0.58 10.62 -2.25
C VAL A 32 0.52 12.14 -2.26
N GLY A 33 1.17 12.84 -1.32
CA GLY A 33 1.12 14.31 -1.17
C GLY A 33 1.54 15.17 -2.39
N LEU A 34 1.73 14.56 -3.55
CA LEU A 34 1.92 15.16 -4.86
C LEU A 34 0.75 14.79 -5.79
N GLU A 35 -0.49 15.10 -5.38
CA GLU A 35 -1.71 14.66 -6.08
C GLU A 35 -1.66 14.98 -7.58
N HIS A 36 -1.14 16.15 -7.96
CA HIS A 36 -0.94 16.59 -9.34
C HIS A 36 -0.10 15.63 -10.23
N LYS A 37 0.61 14.66 -9.65
CA LYS A 37 1.38 13.65 -10.39
C LYS A 37 0.60 12.37 -10.66
N GLY A 38 -0.66 12.26 -10.22
CA GLY A 38 -1.47 11.04 -10.37
C GLY A 38 -0.87 9.82 -9.70
N MET A 39 -0.12 10.04 -8.62
CA MET A 39 0.57 8.98 -7.88
C MET A 39 -0.28 8.55 -6.68
N PHE A 40 -0.51 7.26 -6.57
CA PHE A 40 -1.28 6.64 -5.51
C PHE A 40 -0.47 5.54 -4.86
N LYS A 41 -0.77 5.29 -3.60
CA LYS A 41 -0.11 4.29 -2.79
C LYS A 41 -1.12 3.23 -2.38
N LEU A 42 -0.86 1.99 -2.77
CA LEU A 42 -1.65 0.83 -2.36
C LEU A 42 -1.03 0.24 -1.09
N ALA A 43 -1.48 0.74 0.05
CA ALA A 43 -1.07 0.29 1.38
C ALA A 43 -2.03 0.80 2.47
N PRO A 44 -2.26 0.02 3.55
CA PRO A 44 -1.80 -1.36 3.70
C PRO A 44 -2.53 -2.34 2.78
N VAL A 45 -1.97 -3.53 2.59
CA VAL A 45 -2.65 -4.68 1.98
C VAL A 45 -2.36 -5.91 2.83
N TYR A 46 -3.42 -6.45 3.43
CA TYR A 46 -3.40 -7.69 4.18
C TYR A 46 -4.35 -8.70 3.56
N CYS A 47 -3.84 -9.84 3.11
CA CYS A 47 -4.65 -10.92 2.54
C CYS A 47 -3.84 -12.22 2.50
N SER A 48 -4.51 -13.35 2.29
CA SER A 48 -3.89 -14.68 2.40
C SER A 48 -3.37 -15.26 1.07
N SER A 49 -3.50 -14.54 -0.05
CA SER A 49 -2.97 -15.00 -1.35
C SER A 49 -2.84 -13.89 -2.39
N LEU A 50 -1.98 -14.12 -3.39
CA LEU A 50 -1.85 -13.25 -4.56
C LEU A 50 -3.18 -13.03 -5.32
N VAL A 51 -4.08 -14.03 -5.32
CA VAL A 51 -5.41 -13.89 -5.94
C VAL A 51 -6.27 -12.87 -5.20
N GLN A 52 -6.24 -12.88 -3.87
CA GLN A 52 -6.94 -11.87 -3.07
C GLN A 52 -6.30 -10.49 -3.24
N PHE A 53 -4.97 -10.43 -3.28
CA PHE A 53 -4.23 -9.21 -3.57
C PHE A 53 -4.66 -8.59 -4.90
N ALA A 54 -4.72 -9.39 -5.98
CA ALA A 54 -5.13 -8.94 -7.30
C ALA A 54 -6.57 -8.41 -7.31
N ARG A 55 -7.51 -9.15 -6.69
CA ARG A 55 -8.92 -8.73 -6.57
C ARG A 55 -9.09 -7.41 -5.81
N LEU A 56 -8.38 -7.26 -4.69
CA LEU A 56 -8.40 -6.03 -3.89
C LEU A 56 -7.83 -4.85 -4.70
N SER A 57 -6.73 -5.07 -5.42
CA SER A 57 -6.11 -4.04 -6.26
C SER A 57 -7.05 -3.62 -7.40
N GLU A 58 -7.62 -4.59 -8.11
CA GLU A 58 -8.57 -4.35 -9.22
C GLU A 58 -9.81 -3.58 -8.77
N ALA A 59 -10.33 -3.86 -7.58
CA ALA A 59 -11.46 -3.12 -7.01
C ALA A 59 -11.14 -1.64 -6.71
N LEU A 60 -9.86 -1.31 -6.48
CA LEU A 60 -9.40 0.04 -6.12
C LEU A 60 -8.92 0.85 -7.32
N LEU A 61 -8.55 0.22 -8.45
CA LEU A 61 -8.10 0.94 -9.65
C LEU A 61 -9.10 1.96 -10.19
N PRO A 62 -10.42 1.68 -10.28
CA PRO A 62 -11.39 2.65 -10.79
C PRO A 62 -11.43 3.96 -10.00
N HIS A 63 -11.16 3.90 -8.69
CA HIS A 63 -11.09 5.09 -7.85
C HIS A 63 -9.96 6.02 -8.34
N CYS A 64 -8.76 5.47 -8.57
CA CYS A 64 -7.62 6.25 -9.08
C CYS A 64 -7.86 6.78 -10.50
N GLU A 65 -8.44 5.96 -11.37
CA GLU A 65 -8.73 6.32 -12.76
C GLU A 65 -9.81 7.41 -12.88
N SER A 66 -10.73 7.49 -11.91
CA SER A 66 -11.72 8.57 -11.85
C SER A 66 -11.10 9.95 -11.55
N ILE A 67 -9.89 9.96 -10.97
CA ILE A 67 -9.19 11.19 -10.55
C ILE A 67 -8.12 11.56 -11.57
N PHE A 68 -7.39 10.59 -12.14
CA PHE A 68 -6.30 10.83 -13.08
C PHE A 68 -6.37 9.93 -14.31
N THR A 69 -6.16 10.53 -15.49
CA THR A 69 -5.94 9.81 -16.73
C THR A 69 -4.53 9.19 -16.68
N ASN A 70 -4.44 7.89 -16.43
CA ASN A 70 -3.20 7.11 -16.25
C ASN A 70 -2.54 7.25 -14.86
N PRO A 71 -3.18 6.78 -13.78
CA PRO A 71 -2.61 6.83 -12.45
C PRO A 71 -1.40 5.88 -12.31
N SER A 72 -0.43 6.26 -11.49
CA SER A 72 0.70 5.41 -11.11
C SER A 72 0.49 4.85 -9.71
N ILE A 73 0.51 3.52 -9.58
CA ILE A 73 0.34 2.85 -8.29
C ILE A 73 1.70 2.45 -7.73
N ILE A 74 1.96 2.86 -6.49
CA ILE A 74 3.16 2.54 -5.74
C ILE A 74 2.82 1.51 -4.68
N ILE A 75 3.59 0.43 -4.66
CA ILE A 75 3.49 -0.63 -3.66
C ILE A 75 4.85 -0.72 -2.96
N GLY A 76 4.85 -0.60 -1.63
CA GLY A 76 6.03 -0.86 -0.82
C GLY A 76 5.91 -2.22 -0.16
N THR A 77 6.91 -3.09 -0.37
CA THR A 77 7.02 -4.38 0.33
C THR A 77 7.94 -4.24 1.54
N LEU A 78 7.85 -5.19 2.48
CA LEU A 78 8.77 -5.30 3.61
C LEU A 78 9.47 -6.66 3.58
N SER A 79 10.80 -6.66 3.69
CA SER A 79 11.60 -7.89 3.75
C SER A 79 11.03 -8.86 4.79
N GLY A 80 10.98 -10.15 4.42
CA GLY A 80 10.43 -11.21 5.28
C GLY A 80 8.90 -11.37 5.21
N THR A 81 8.18 -10.49 4.52
CA THR A 81 6.72 -10.62 4.31
C THR A 81 6.38 -11.35 3.01
N VAL A 82 5.14 -11.84 2.91
CA VAL A 82 4.60 -12.45 1.68
C VAL A 82 4.66 -11.49 0.49
N GLY A 83 4.49 -10.17 0.73
CA GLY A 83 4.63 -9.16 -0.30
C GLY A 83 6.02 -9.14 -0.94
N ALA A 84 7.08 -9.20 -0.11
CA ALA A 84 8.45 -9.26 -0.63
C ALA A 84 8.71 -10.55 -1.42
N ARG A 85 8.16 -11.68 -0.97
CA ARG A 85 8.34 -12.99 -1.64
C ARG A 85 7.59 -13.09 -2.96
N GLU A 86 6.36 -12.59 -3.02
CA GLU A 86 5.45 -12.80 -4.15
C GLU A 86 5.39 -11.62 -5.13
N LEU A 87 5.52 -10.37 -4.67
CA LEU A 87 5.39 -9.19 -5.54
C LEU A 87 6.70 -8.72 -6.14
N GLU A 88 7.83 -8.81 -5.42
CA GLU A 88 9.13 -8.36 -5.96
C GLU A 88 9.49 -9.00 -7.31
N PRO A 89 9.28 -10.32 -7.53
CA PRO A 89 9.54 -10.93 -8.83
C PRO A 89 8.63 -10.43 -9.96
N LEU A 90 7.50 -9.82 -9.64
CA LEU A 90 6.47 -9.37 -10.58
C LEU A 90 6.61 -7.88 -10.94
N ILE A 91 7.36 -7.10 -10.15
CA ILE A 91 7.50 -5.65 -10.33
C ILE A 91 8.81 -5.36 -11.09
N SER A 92 8.68 -4.90 -12.33
CA SER A 92 9.80 -4.64 -13.25
C SER A 92 10.70 -3.45 -12.87
N ASN A 93 10.25 -2.58 -11.96
CA ASN A 93 10.97 -1.37 -11.52
C ASN A 93 11.19 -1.36 -9.99
N SER A 94 11.65 -2.47 -9.41
CA SER A 94 11.90 -2.55 -7.97
C SER A 94 13.03 -1.59 -7.56
N GLN A 95 12.77 -0.70 -6.61
CA GLN A 95 13.81 0.04 -5.91
C GLN A 95 13.97 -0.54 -4.50
N LYS A 96 15.17 -1.03 -4.18
CA LYS A 96 15.48 -1.49 -2.84
C LYS A 96 15.92 -0.29 -2.00
N MET A 97 15.14 0.01 -0.98
CA MET A 97 15.51 0.97 0.06
C MET A 97 15.69 0.21 1.36
N GLU A 98 16.93 0.13 1.86
CA GLU A 98 17.18 -0.35 3.22
C GLU A 98 16.84 0.77 4.20
N ARG A 99 15.73 0.62 4.92
CA ARG A 99 15.40 1.53 6.01
C ARG A 99 16.10 1.06 7.27
N ILE A 100 17.06 1.85 7.74
CA ILE A 100 17.69 1.68 9.05
C ILE A 100 16.73 2.23 10.09
N THR A 101 16.39 1.41 11.10
CA THR A 101 15.63 1.90 12.26
C THR A 101 16.51 2.85 13.07
N LEU A 102 15.93 3.95 13.59
CA LEU A 102 16.65 4.87 14.50
C LEU A 102 16.92 4.23 15.87
N PHE A 103 16.32 3.07 16.15
CA PHE A 103 16.50 2.34 17.40
C PHE A 103 17.69 1.38 17.28
N SER A 104 18.63 1.48 18.22
CA SER A 104 19.78 0.58 18.34
C SER A 104 19.41 -0.81 18.87
N THR A 105 18.18 -1.00 19.32
CA THR A 105 17.65 -2.27 19.82
C THR A 105 16.66 -2.86 18.82
N GLU A 106 16.70 -4.18 18.68
CA GLU A 106 15.71 -4.90 17.88
C GLU A 106 14.30 -4.62 18.42
N VAL A 107 13.40 -4.17 17.54
CA VAL A 107 12.01 -3.89 17.90
C VAL A 107 11.17 -5.06 17.39
N GLU A 108 10.51 -5.76 18.32
CA GLU A 108 9.63 -6.85 17.98
C GLU A 108 8.43 -6.35 17.16
N SER A 109 8.28 -6.86 15.95
CA SER A 109 7.19 -6.49 15.04
C SER A 109 6.01 -7.44 15.21
N LYS A 110 4.80 -6.89 15.38
CA LYS A 110 3.55 -7.66 15.38
C LYS A 110 2.95 -7.87 13.98
N ILE A 111 3.71 -7.58 12.92
CA ILE A 111 3.24 -7.75 11.54
C ILE A 111 3.07 -9.24 11.25
N ARG A 112 1.87 -9.62 10.77
CA ARG A 112 1.60 -10.97 10.26
C ARG A 112 2.27 -11.12 8.89
N GLY A 113 3.54 -11.54 8.90
CA GLY A 113 4.39 -11.59 7.70
C GLY A 113 3.78 -12.36 6.53
N ASP A 114 3.09 -13.47 6.82
CA ASP A 114 2.48 -14.32 5.78
C ASP A 114 1.18 -13.78 5.19
N GLU A 115 0.67 -12.67 5.72
CA GLU A 115 -0.53 -11.99 5.19
C GLU A 115 -0.25 -10.57 4.75
N CYS A 116 0.93 -10.02 5.06
CA CYS A 116 1.30 -8.65 4.75
C CYS A 116 1.87 -8.53 3.33
N PHE A 117 1.05 -8.10 2.37
CA PHE A 117 1.53 -7.79 1.01
C PHE A 117 2.15 -6.40 0.92
N ALA A 118 1.56 -5.42 1.61
CA ALA A 118 2.12 -4.08 1.75
C ALA A 118 1.84 -3.56 3.17
N PRO A 119 2.84 -3.26 4.00
CA PRO A 119 2.61 -2.76 5.35
C PRO A 119 2.02 -1.35 5.31
N HIS A 120 1.35 -0.96 6.40
CA HIS A 120 0.95 0.43 6.57
C HIS A 120 2.20 1.29 6.80
N ASN A 121 2.50 2.18 5.87
CA ASN A 121 3.42 3.29 6.07
C ASN A 121 2.64 4.59 5.83
N SER A 122 2.73 5.54 6.76
CA SER A 122 1.93 6.77 6.73
C SER A 122 2.00 7.47 5.37
N CYS A 123 0.89 8.09 4.97
CA CYS A 123 0.72 8.84 3.71
C CYS A 123 1.73 10.00 3.51
N CYS A 124 2.51 10.32 4.55
CA CYS A 124 3.41 11.47 4.58
C CYS A 124 4.91 11.12 4.53
N HIS A 125 5.33 9.85 4.41
CA HIS A 125 6.75 9.48 4.47
C HIS A 125 7.21 8.75 3.20
N PHE A 126 7.42 9.54 2.15
CA PHE A 126 8.46 9.25 1.16
C PHE A 126 9.76 9.82 1.73
N ASP A 127 10.43 9.05 2.59
CA ASP A 127 11.85 9.30 2.86
C ASP A 127 12.58 8.80 1.62
N GLY A 128 12.65 9.67 0.61
CA GLY A 128 13.54 9.52 -0.55
C GLY A 128 14.95 9.94 -0.18
#